data_AF-A0A497JYH2-F1
#
_entry.id   AF-A0A497JYH2-F1
#
_cell.length_a   1.000
_cell.length_b   1.000
_cell.length_c   1.000
_cell.angle_alpha   90.00
_cell.angle_beta   90.00
_cell.angle_gamma   90.00
#
_symmetry.space_group_name_H-M   'P 1'
#
loop_
_entity.id
_entity.type
_entity.pdbx_description
1 polymer ?
#
loop_
_entity_poly.entity_id
_entity_poly.type
_entity_poly.pdbx_seq_one_letter_code
_entity_poly.pdbx_strand_id
1 'polypeptide(L)'
;VKAACEMLGIDPLDVGNEGKLLIGVVPEKAEEVLEELRRTREGKEAQIIGEATREFKEVVLKTAIGGRRIIPTPIGDPIPRIC
;
A
#
# COMPACT_ATOMS: atom_id res chain seq x y z
N VAL A 1 0.33 13.07 4.37
CA VAL A 1 1.73 12.71 4.08
C VAL A 1 2.20 13.14 2.69
N LYS A 2 1.37 13.05 1.64
CA LYS A 2 1.76 13.35 0.24
C LYS A 2 2.52 14.67 0.05
N ALA A 3 1.99 15.80 0.56
CA ALA A 3 2.66 17.09 0.43
C ALA A 3 4.06 17.13 1.08
N ALA A 4 4.22 16.52 2.25
CA ALA A 4 5.51 16.44 2.93
C ALA A 4 6.50 15.53 2.17
N CYS A 5 6.03 14.38 1.68
CA CYS A 5 6.81 13.48 0.83
C CYS A 5 7.31 14.18 -0.45
N GLU A 6 6.45 14.95 -1.12
CA GLU A 6 6.80 15.72 -2.31
C GLU A 6 7.87 16.78 -1.99
N MET A 7 7.72 17.50 -0.87
CA MET A 7 8.70 18.50 -0.44
C MET A 7 10.07 17.89 -0.08
N LEU A 8 10.08 16.67 0.45
CA LEU A 8 11.29 15.98 0.92
C LEU A 8 11.92 15.07 -0.13
N GLY A 9 11.28 14.86 -1.28
CA GLY A 9 11.74 13.94 -2.32
C GLY A 9 11.70 12.46 -1.90
N ILE A 10 10.76 12.10 -1.04
CA ILE A 10 10.60 10.73 -0.50
C ILE A 10 9.36 10.09 -1.12
N ASP A 11 9.44 8.82 -1.54
CA ASP A 11 8.27 8.05 -1.96
C ASP A 11 7.49 7.60 -0.69
N PRO A 12 6.19 7.92 -0.54
CA PRO A 12 5.40 7.49 0.61
C PRO A 12 5.30 5.97 0.76
N LEU A 13 5.59 5.19 -0.29
CA LEU A 13 5.59 3.73 -0.24
C LEU A 13 6.81 3.14 0.48
N ASP A 14 7.87 3.94 0.68
CA ASP A 14 9.12 3.49 1.30
C ASP A 14 9.18 3.81 2.80
N VAL A 15 8.18 4.50 3.35
CA VAL A 15 8.16 4.99 4.73
C VAL A 15 7.37 4.06 5.65
N GLY A 16 7.92 3.79 6.83
CA GLY A 16 7.29 3.01 7.89
C GLY A 16 5.89 3.52 8.30
N ASN A 17 5.00 2.57 8.61
CA ASN A 17 3.66 2.84 9.14
C ASN A 17 3.50 2.15 10.51
N GLU A 18 3.08 2.88 11.55
CA GLU A 18 2.93 2.36 12.93
C GLU A 18 1.48 1.99 13.34
N GLY A 19 0.57 1.93 12.38
CA GLY A 19 -0.86 1.68 12.66
C GLY A 19 -1.65 1.20 11.46
N LYS A 20 -0.97 0.57 10.50
CA LYS A 20 -1.55 0.06 9.25
C LYS A 20 -1.25 -1.43 9.11
N LEU A 21 -2.06 -2.08 8.29
CA LEU A 21 -1.99 -3.50 8.00
C LEU A 21 -2.15 -3.74 6.50
N LEU A 22 -1.48 -4.77 6.00
CA LEU A 22 -1.70 -5.34 4.67
C LEU A 22 -2.24 -6.76 4.84
N ILE A 23 -3.34 -7.08 4.16
CA ILE A 23 -3.97 -8.41 4.22
C ILE A 23 -4.13 -8.93 2.79
N GLY A 24 -3.66 -10.16 2.56
CA GLY A 24 -4.05 -10.96 1.42
C GLY A 24 -5.26 -11.83 1.78
N VAL A 25 -6.29 -11.83 0.94
CA VAL A 25 -7.51 -12.63 1.12
C VAL A 25 -7.84 -13.39 -0.15
N VAL A 26 -8.63 -14.45 -0.02
CA VAL A 26 -9.23 -15.10 -1.20
C VAL A 26 -10.23 -14.13 -1.86
N PRO A 27 -10.35 -14.13 -3.21
CA PRO A 27 -11.15 -13.14 -3.93
C PRO A 27 -12.61 -13.07 -3.46
N GLU A 28 -13.19 -14.22 -3.11
CA GLU A 28 -14.60 -14.34 -2.70
C GLU A 28 -14.88 -13.68 -1.34
N LYS A 29 -13.83 -13.34 -0.58
CA LYS A 29 -13.91 -12.72 0.75
C LYS A 29 -13.46 -11.26 0.77
N ALA A 30 -13.01 -10.71 -0.36
CA ALA A 30 -12.41 -9.37 -0.41
C ALA A 30 -13.35 -8.27 0.10
N GLU A 31 -14.58 -8.23 -0.39
CA GLU A 31 -15.58 -7.22 0.01
C GLU A 31 -16.05 -7.40 1.45
N GLU A 32 -16.34 -8.64 1.88
CA GLU A 32 -16.76 -8.95 3.25
C GLU A 32 -15.71 -8.50 4.28
N VAL A 33 -14.44 -8.80 4.03
CA VAL A 33 -13.33 -8.40 4.91
C VAL A 33 -13.15 -6.87 4.88
N LEU A 34 -13.25 -6.24 3.71
CA LEU A 34 -13.15 -4.79 3.58
C LEU A 34 -14.25 -4.07 4.37
N GLU A 35 -15.49 -4.55 4.29
CA GLU A 35 -16.61 -4.00 5.04
C GLU A 35 -16.39 -4.12 6.55
N GLU A 36 -15.92 -5.27 7.04
CA GLU A 36 -15.67 -5.47 8.45
C GLU A 36 -14.53 -4.56 8.97
N LEU A 37 -13.45 -4.41 8.20
CA LEU A 37 -12.37 -3.48 8.53
C LEU A 37 -12.88 -2.05 8.65
N ARG A 38 -13.73 -1.61 7.72
CA ARG A 38 -14.29 -0.25 7.71
C ARG A 38 -15.26 0.05 8.86
N ARG A 39 -15.81 -0.98 9.51
CA ARG A 39 -16.64 -0.83 10.73
C ARG A 39 -15.81 -0.48 11.96
N THR A 40 -14.52 -0.82 11.97
CA THR A 40 -13.61 -0.46 13.05
C THR A 40 -13.25 1.03 13.00
N ARG A 41 -12.79 1.59 14.12
CA ARG A 41 -12.38 2.99 14.16
C ARG A 41 -11.13 3.24 13.32
N GLU A 42 -10.19 2.30 13.36
CA GLU A 42 -8.86 2.36 12.75
C GLU A 42 -8.90 2.04 11.25
N GLY A 43 -9.84 1.19 10.82
CA GLY A 43 -9.95 0.68 9.45
C GLY A 43 -10.90 1.45 8.52
N LYS A 44 -11.44 2.60 8.94
CA LYS A 44 -12.38 3.40 8.12
C LYS A 44 -11.88 3.70 6.70
N GLU A 45 -10.57 3.88 6.57
CA GLU A 45 -9.89 4.18 5.32
C GLU A 45 -9.33 2.92 4.60
N ALA A 46 -9.72 1.71 5.01
CA ALA A 46 -9.29 0.48 4.35
C ALA A 46 -9.78 0.45 2.89
N GLN A 47 -8.95 -0.11 2.01
CA GLN A 47 -9.22 -0.22 0.57
C GLN A 47 -8.65 -1.53 0.04
N ILE A 48 -9.29 -2.09 -0.99
CA ILE A 48 -8.65 -3.08 -1.87
C ILE A 48 -7.72 -2.31 -2.82
N ILE A 49 -6.43 -2.63 -2.80
CA ILE A 49 -5.39 -1.88 -3.54
C ILE A 49 -4.73 -2.66 -4.67
N GLY A 50 -5.14 -3.92 -4.88
CA GLY A 50 -4.58 -4.77 -5.94
C GLY A 50 -4.98 -6.23 -5.79
N GLU A 51 -4.36 -7.07 -6.62
CA GLU A 51 -4.58 -8.51 -6.66
C GLU A 51 -3.26 -9.25 -6.90
N ALA A 52 -3.16 -10.49 -6.41
CA ALA A 52 -2.04 -11.36 -6.71
C ALA A 52 -2.33 -12.12 -8.01
N THR A 53 -1.41 -12.05 -8.97
CA THR A 53 -1.55 -12.74 -10.28
C THR A 53 -0.31 -13.58 -10.57
N ARG A 54 -0.39 -14.40 -11.63
CA ARG A 54 0.77 -15.12 -12.17
C ARG A 54 1.47 -14.37 -13.32
N GLU A 55 0.99 -13.18 -13.68
CA GLU A 55 1.50 -12.38 -14.80
C GLU A 55 2.87 -11.78 -14.49
N PHE A 56 3.11 -11.44 -13.22
CA PHE A 56 4.33 -10.79 -12.75
C PHE A 56 4.94 -11.54 -11.57
N LYS A 57 6.27 -11.48 -11.44
CA LYS A 57 6.95 -11.94 -10.22
C LYS A 57 7.12 -10.80 -9.21
N GLU A 58 7.04 -9.56 -9.68
CA GLU A 58 7.26 -8.33 -8.94
C GLU A 58 5.94 -7.63 -8.58
N VAL A 59 6.01 -6.62 -7.71
CA VAL A 59 4.89 -5.71 -7.43
C VAL A 59 4.80 -4.68 -8.56
N VAL A 60 3.69 -4.66 -9.30
CA VAL A 60 3.45 -3.72 -10.40
C VAL A 60 2.36 -2.73 -10.01
N LEU A 61 2.72 -1.44 -9.99
CA LEU A 61 1.79 -0.35 -9.76
C LEU A 61 1.17 0.12 -11.08
N LYS A 62 -0.16 0.13 -11.14
CA LYS A 62 -0.89 0.87 -12.17
C LYS A 62 -1.00 2.34 -11.75
N THR A 63 -0.42 3.22 -12.54
CA THR A 63 -0.44 4.67 -12.32
C THR A 63 -1.81 5.27 -12.66
N ALA A 64 -2.10 6.46 -12.14
CA ALA A 64 -3.36 7.16 -12.40
C ALA A 64 -3.63 7.45 -13.89
N ILE A 65 -2.56 7.60 -14.69
CA ILE A 65 -2.64 7.80 -16.15
C ILE A 65 -2.69 6.49 -16.95
N GLY A 66 -2.77 5.34 -16.28
CA GLY A 66 -2.92 4.02 -16.90
C GLY A 66 -1.62 3.30 -17.25
N GLY A 67 -0.45 3.95 -17.12
CA GLY A 67 0.85 3.30 -17.24
C GLY A 67 1.15 2.34 -16.09
N ARG A 68 2.16 1.48 -16.25
CA ARG A 68 2.61 0.52 -15.24
C ARG A 68 4.06 0.81 -14.85
N ARG A 69 4.40 0.69 -13.56
CA ARG A 69 5.79 0.69 -13.08
C ARG A 69 6.01 -0.40 -12.04
N ILE A 70 7.22 -0.94 -11.96
CA ILE A 70 7.61 -1.86 -10.90
C ILE A 70 7.87 -1.04 -9.63
N ILE A 71 7.37 -1.52 -8.49
CA ILE A 71 7.80 -1.05 -7.17
C ILE A 71 8.93 -1.98 -6.72
N PRO A 72 10.18 -1.51 -6.69
CA PRO A 72 11.28 -2.32 -6.19
C PRO A 72 11.15 -2.49 -4.68
N THR A 73 11.74 -3.56 -4.14
CA THR A 73 11.93 -3.68 -2.69
C THR A 73 12.77 -2.51 -2.20
N PRO A 74 12.35 -1.77 -1.16
CA PRO A 74 13.14 -0.68 -0.60
C PRO A 74 14.49 -1.20 -0.11
N ILE A 75 15.56 -0.43 -0.31
CA ILE A 75 16.90 -0.75 0.23
C ILE A 75 16.89 -0.62 1.77
N GLY A 76 16.07 0.28 2.29
CA GLY A 76 15.83 0.54 3.71
C GLY A 76 14.85 1.71 3.86
N ASP A 77 14.42 2.00 5.09
CA ASP A 77 13.57 3.18 5.34
C ASP A 77 14.40 4.47 5.18
N PRO A 78 13.90 5.48 4.43
CA PRO A 78 14.62 6.72 4.21
C PRO A 78 14.70 7.63 5.45
N ILE A 79 13.90 7.38 6.50
CA ILE A 79 13.84 8.23 7.69
C ILE A 79 14.76 7.65 8.78
N PRO A 80 15.88 8.30 9.13
CA PRO A 80 16.75 7.79 10.17
C PRO A 80 16.02 7.81 11.52
N ARG A 81 16.18 6.72 12.30
CA ARG A 81 15.55 6.54 13.63
C ARG A 81 14.01 6.49 13.57
N ILE A 82 13.46 6.08 12.45
CA ILE A 82 12.06 5.65 12.38
C ILE A 82 11.92 4.29 13.06
N CYS A 83 11.15 4.29 14.15
CA CYS A 83 10.86 3.14 15.02
C CYS A 83 12.08 2.54 15.76
#